data_AF-A0A1X7SH19-F1
#
_entry.id   AF-A0A1X7SH19-F1
#
_cell.length_a   1.000
_cell.length_b   1.000
_cell.length_c   1.000
_cell.angle_alpha   90.00
_cell.angle_beta   90.00
_cell.angle_gamma   90.00
#
_symmetry.space_group_name_H-M   'P 1'
#
loop_
_entity.id
_entity.type
_entity.pdbx_description
1 polymer ?
#
loop_
_entity_poly.entity_id
_entity_poly.type
_entity_poly.pdbx_seq_one_letter_code
_entity_poly.pdbx_strand_id
1 'polypeptide(L)'
;MAGVFGDTVNGLQYICPCADDSTQQVQSFVGDHYFCETAIVSGAYEEQLYTSDPLWDGQDCGSGETACCNVPGIPWFHRDYGNTATTDYIELRVCADEGTTNEDVPVGYYEIYVQ
;
A
#
# COMPACT_ATOMS: atom_id res chain seq x y z
N MET A 1 -0.36 -4.60 1.47
CA MET A 1 0.88 -4.82 2.21
C MET A 1 0.89 -3.60 3.08
N ALA A 2 0.44 -3.73 4.33
CA ALA A 2 0.58 -2.64 5.27
C ALA A 2 2.09 -2.44 5.47
N GLY A 3 2.56 -1.21 5.29
CA GLY A 3 3.93 -0.90 5.62
C GLY A 3 4.15 -0.86 7.13
N VAL A 4 5.37 -0.60 7.57
CA VAL A 4 5.69 -0.42 8.98
C VAL A 4 6.17 1.00 9.21
N PHE A 5 5.62 1.62 10.25
CA PHE A 5 6.05 2.94 10.70
C PHE A 5 7.50 2.91 11.14
N GLY A 6 8.27 3.82 10.54
CA GLY A 6 9.71 4.02 10.72
C GLY A 6 10.34 3.28 11.88
N ASP A 7 11.09 2.22 11.56
CA ASP A 7 12.22 1.84 12.40
C ASP A 7 13.34 1.15 11.61
N THR A 8 14.55 1.68 11.78
CA THR A 8 15.83 1.06 11.38
C THR A 8 16.20 -0.17 12.22
N VAL A 9 15.32 -0.66 13.10
CA VAL A 9 15.62 -1.80 13.98
C VAL A 9 15.23 -3.15 13.38
N ASN A 10 16.24 -3.85 12.89
CA ASN A 10 16.36 -5.32 12.94
C ASN A 10 15.17 -6.15 12.42
N GLY A 11 14.54 -5.73 11.33
CA GLY A 11 13.52 -6.53 10.65
C GLY A 11 13.13 -5.97 9.30
N LEU A 12 13.99 -6.07 8.28
CA LEU A 12 13.68 -5.75 6.86
C LEU A 12 12.55 -6.63 6.26
N GLN A 13 11.85 -7.40 7.09
CA GLN A 13 10.89 -8.42 6.74
C GLN A 13 9.44 -7.92 6.67
N TYR A 14 9.13 -6.76 7.27
CA TYR A 14 7.77 -6.24 7.38
C TYR A 14 7.63 -4.79 6.89
N ILE A 15 8.55 -4.31 6.05
CA ILE A 15 8.51 -2.95 5.50
C ILE A 15 8.02 -2.97 4.05
N CYS A 16 7.50 -1.84 3.58
CA CYS A 16 7.06 -1.72 2.19
C CYS A 16 8.17 -2.10 1.19
N PRO A 17 7.85 -2.70 0.03
CA PRO A 17 8.85 -3.00 -1.00
C PRO A 17 9.53 -1.75 -1.58
N CYS A 18 8.86 -0.60 -1.52
CA CYS A 18 9.38 0.70 -1.93
C CYS A 18 10.17 1.44 -0.84
N ALA A 19 10.18 0.93 0.41
CA ALA A 19 10.94 1.54 1.50
C ALA A 19 12.45 1.43 1.26
N ASP A 20 13.21 2.39 1.77
CA ASP A 20 14.68 2.36 1.71
C ASP A 20 15.21 1.10 2.44
N ASP A 21 16.24 0.48 1.86
CA ASP A 21 16.85 -0.78 2.34
C ASP A 21 15.90 -2.00 2.45
N SER A 22 14.71 -1.94 1.85
CA SER A 22 13.76 -3.06 1.84
C SER A 22 14.31 -4.32 1.18
N THR A 23 14.15 -5.46 1.87
CA THR A 23 14.38 -6.79 1.28
C THR A 23 13.11 -7.41 0.73
N GLN A 24 11.96 -6.76 0.91
CA GLN A 24 10.69 -7.23 0.38
C GLN A 24 10.68 -7.15 -1.14
N GLN A 25 9.98 -8.09 -1.76
CA GLN A 25 9.81 -8.14 -3.19
C GLN A 25 8.33 -8.05 -3.50
N VAL A 26 8.00 -7.20 -4.47
CA VAL A 26 6.65 -7.14 -4.99
C VAL A 26 6.34 -8.48 -5.68
N GLN A 27 5.15 -9.00 -5.43
CA GLN A 27 4.68 -10.22 -6.04
C GLN A 27 4.67 -10.03 -7.56
N SER A 28 5.22 -10.99 -8.28
CA SER A 28 5.45 -10.87 -9.73
C SER A 28 4.18 -10.60 -10.55
N PHE A 29 3.01 -10.99 -10.05
CA PHE A 29 1.72 -10.74 -10.71
C PHE A 29 1.20 -9.30 -10.51
N VAL A 30 1.72 -8.55 -9.54
CA VAL A 30 1.36 -7.14 -9.30
C VAL A 30 2.24 -6.21 -10.14
N GLY A 31 3.52 -6.55 -10.31
CA GLY A 31 4.48 -5.75 -11.06
C GLY A 31 4.78 -4.41 -10.38
N ASP A 32 4.82 -3.33 -11.16
CA ASP A 32 5.07 -1.96 -10.72
C ASP A 32 3.77 -1.17 -10.45
N HIS A 33 2.62 -1.85 -10.33
CA HIS A 33 1.31 -1.23 -10.14
C HIS A 33 0.79 -1.48 -8.72
N TYR A 34 1.52 -0.99 -7.72
CA TYR A 34 1.18 -1.13 -6.31
C TYR A 34 1.46 0.16 -5.56
N PHE A 35 0.69 0.40 -4.51
CA PHE A 35 1.03 1.32 -3.44
C PHE A 35 1.20 0.54 -2.13
N CYS A 36 2.01 1.07 -1.22
CA CYS A 36 2.28 0.49 0.07
C CYS A 36 2.51 1.61 1.07
N GLU A 37 1.86 1.53 2.21
CA GLU A 37 1.91 2.54 3.27
C GLU A 37 1.43 1.92 4.57
N THR A 38 1.90 2.44 5.71
CA THR A 38 1.43 2.08 7.03
C THR A 38 0.41 3.10 7.55
N ALA A 39 -0.62 2.64 8.25
CA ALA A 39 -1.53 3.54 8.97
C ALA A 39 -1.06 3.79 10.42
N ILE A 40 0.09 3.19 10.78
CA ILE A 40 0.65 3.28 12.10
C ILE A 40 1.42 4.60 12.16
N VAL A 41 1.00 5.54 13.01
CA VAL A 41 1.73 6.83 13.19
C VAL A 41 2.68 6.77 14.41
N SER A 42 2.57 5.71 15.22
CA SER A 42 3.39 5.48 16.42
C SER A 42 4.11 4.15 16.29
N GLY A 43 5.41 4.05 16.57
CA GLY A 43 6.19 2.81 16.37
C GLY A 43 5.79 1.56 17.19
N ALA A 44 4.59 1.53 17.77
CA ALA A 44 3.97 0.34 18.35
C ALA A 44 2.88 -0.20 17.42
N TYR A 45 2.88 -1.53 17.22
CA TYR A 45 1.81 -2.24 16.54
C TYR A 45 0.57 -2.30 17.43
N GLU A 46 -0.57 -1.83 16.92
CA GLU A 46 -1.86 -1.90 17.62
C GLU A 46 -2.93 -2.50 16.72
N GLU A 47 -3.81 -3.32 17.28
CA GLU A 47 -4.99 -3.88 16.61
C GLU A 47 -6.11 -2.82 16.57
N GLN A 48 -5.86 -1.71 15.88
CA GLN A 48 -6.77 -0.58 15.80
C GLN A 48 -6.88 -0.03 14.36
N LEU A 49 -8.09 0.32 13.95
CA LEU A 49 -8.32 1.08 12.73
C LEU A 49 -8.00 2.57 12.93
N TYR A 50 -6.99 3.08 12.23
CA TYR A 50 -6.60 4.49 12.24
C TYR A 50 -7.34 5.29 11.16
N THR A 51 -8.56 5.73 11.43
CA THR A 51 -9.35 6.49 10.44
C THR A 51 -8.85 7.92 10.19
N SER A 52 -7.91 8.41 11.01
CA SER A 52 -7.29 9.73 10.86
C SER A 52 -6.09 9.74 9.92
N ASP A 53 -5.61 8.57 9.51
CA ASP A 53 -4.44 8.38 8.66
C ASP A 53 -4.85 7.56 7.41
N PRO A 54 -5.43 8.22 6.39
CA PRO A 54 -5.89 7.53 5.19
C PRO A 54 -4.70 7.02 4.36
N LEU A 55 -4.62 5.70 4.21
CA LEU A 55 -3.59 5.07 3.38
C LEU A 55 -3.61 5.56 1.92
N TRP A 56 -2.41 5.74 1.38
CA TRP A 56 -2.09 6.06 -0.02
C TRP A 56 -2.45 7.46 -0.49
N ASP A 57 -2.60 8.40 0.45
CA ASP A 57 -2.85 9.81 0.17
C ASP A 57 -1.56 10.67 0.11
N GLY A 58 -0.41 10.07 0.44
CA GLY A 58 0.91 10.70 0.44
C GLY A 58 1.11 11.73 1.54
N GLN A 59 0.31 11.67 2.60
CA GLN A 59 0.44 12.48 3.82
C GLN A 59 0.84 11.60 5.00
N ASP A 60 1.31 12.23 6.08
CA ASP A 60 1.59 11.58 7.38
C ASP A 60 2.52 10.34 7.37
N CYS A 61 3.23 10.13 6.26
CA CYS A 61 4.14 9.00 6.08
C CYS A 61 5.31 8.98 7.06
N GLY A 62 5.55 7.80 7.61
CA GLY A 62 6.75 7.52 8.41
C GLY A 62 8.03 7.68 7.61
N SER A 63 9.15 7.96 8.30
CA SER A 63 10.44 8.19 7.64
C SER A 63 10.91 7.02 6.76
N GLY A 64 10.55 5.78 7.13
CA GLY A 64 10.87 4.57 6.37
C GLY A 64 10.07 4.43 5.05
N GLU A 65 9.00 5.21 4.89
CA GLU A 65 8.06 5.07 3.76
C GLU A 65 8.09 6.28 2.84
N THR A 66 9.02 7.22 3.05
CA THR A 66 9.15 8.45 2.27
C THR A 66 9.19 8.19 0.75
N ALA A 67 9.87 7.13 0.32
CA ALA A 67 9.92 6.73 -1.09
C ALA A 67 8.58 6.18 -1.59
N CYS A 68 7.84 5.46 -0.75
CA CYS A 68 6.50 4.95 -1.05
C CYS A 68 5.46 6.06 -1.17
N CYS A 69 5.59 7.12 -0.37
CA CYS A 69 4.66 8.24 -0.38
C CYS A 69 4.91 9.29 -1.45
N ASN A 70 6.00 9.15 -2.22
CA ASN A 70 6.33 10.05 -3.33
C ASN A 70 6.23 9.34 -4.69
N VAL A 71 5.43 8.26 -4.79
CA VAL A 71 5.20 7.57 -6.05
C VAL A 71 4.20 8.31 -6.95
N PRO A 72 4.34 8.21 -8.29
CA PRO A 72 3.33 8.75 -9.21
C PRO A 72 1.96 8.10 -8.98
N GLY A 73 0.91 8.91 -9.04
CA GLY A 73 -0.48 8.43 -8.94
C GLY A 73 -1.14 8.62 -7.58
N ILE A 74 -0.41 8.97 -6.52
CA ILE A 74 -1.00 9.48 -5.27
C ILE A 74 -1.80 10.77 -5.56
N PRO A 75 -2.96 11.00 -4.91
CA PRO A 75 -3.49 10.31 -3.72
C PRO A 75 -4.51 9.20 -3.99
N TRP A 76 -4.66 8.75 -5.24
CA TRP A 76 -5.65 7.71 -5.57
C TRP A 76 -5.01 6.66 -6.45
N PHE A 77 -5.07 5.39 -6.04
CA PHE A 77 -4.66 4.31 -6.92
C PHE A 77 -5.47 4.37 -8.22
N HIS A 78 -4.79 4.73 -9.30
CA HIS A 78 -5.39 4.93 -10.61
C HIS A 78 -4.58 4.17 -11.65
N ARG A 79 -5.28 3.29 -12.37
CA ARG A 79 -4.71 2.51 -13.46
C ARG A 79 -5.45 2.80 -14.75
N ASP A 80 -4.76 3.48 -15.66
CA ASP A 80 -5.22 3.68 -17.04
C ASP A 80 -4.62 2.60 -17.94
N TYR A 81 -5.48 1.85 -18.63
CA TYR A 81 -5.10 0.84 -19.62
C TYR A 81 -5.02 1.41 -21.05
N GLY A 82 -5.21 2.72 -21.20
CA GLY A 82 -5.20 3.46 -22.46
C GLY A 82 -6.35 3.10 -23.38
N ASN A 83 -6.16 3.30 -24.69
CA ASN A 83 -7.15 2.94 -25.72
C ASN A 83 -7.14 1.44 -26.05
N THR A 84 -6.59 0.60 -25.18
CA THR A 84 -6.41 -0.82 -25.43
C THR A 84 -7.70 -1.54 -25.02
N ALA A 85 -8.46 -2.03 -25.98
CA ALA A 85 -9.52 -2.99 -25.69
C ALA A 85 -8.86 -4.24 -25.08
N THR A 86 -9.23 -4.58 -23.85
CA THR A 86 -8.79 -5.81 -23.18
C THR A 86 -9.94 -6.78 -23.01
N THR A 87 -9.66 -8.07 -23.17
CA THR A 87 -10.56 -9.17 -22.79
C THR A 87 -10.16 -9.80 -21.45
N ASP A 88 -9.09 -9.30 -20.85
CA ASP A 88 -8.56 -9.83 -19.59
C ASP A 88 -9.45 -9.38 -18.43
N TYR A 89 -9.48 -10.20 -17.37
CA TYR A 89 -10.13 -9.81 -16.13
C TYR A 89 -9.34 -8.69 -15.45
N ILE A 90 -10.04 -7.65 -15.03
CA ILE A 90 -9.49 -6.60 -14.16
C ILE A 90 -9.69 -7.05 -12.72
N GLU A 91 -8.61 -7.01 -11.94
CA GLU A 91 -8.63 -7.39 -10.53
C GLU A 91 -7.98 -6.29 -9.69
N LEU A 92 -8.68 -5.87 -8.63
CA LEU A 92 -8.14 -5.04 -7.57
C LEU A 92 -7.89 -5.95 -6.36
N ARG A 93 -6.65 -5.99 -5.87
CA ARG A 93 -6.28 -6.76 -4.68
C ARG A 93 -5.89 -5.84 -3.54
N VAL A 94 -6.54 -6.01 -2.40
CA VAL A 94 -6.02 -5.52 -1.13
C VAL A 94 -5.18 -6.63 -0.55
N CYS A 95 -3.86 -6.47 -0.61
CA CYS A 95 -2.93 -7.44 -0.05
C CYS A 95 -2.74 -7.14 1.45
N ALA A 96 -2.80 -8.17 2.29
CA ALA A 96 -2.51 -8.15 3.72
C ALA A 96 -1.40 -9.19 3.98
N ASP A 97 -0.54 -8.97 4.97
CA ASP A 97 0.43 -9.97 5.42
C ASP A 97 0.00 -10.67 6.72
N GLU A 98 -1.04 -10.15 7.38
CA GLU A 98 -1.63 -10.70 8.59
C GLU A 98 -3.04 -11.32 8.37
N GLY A 99 -3.59 -11.90 9.43
CA GLY A 99 -4.91 -12.52 9.42
C GLY A 99 -6.07 -11.52 9.52
N THR A 100 -7.31 -12.01 9.42
CA THR A 100 -8.52 -11.15 9.50
C THR A 100 -8.82 -10.62 10.91
N THR A 101 -7.90 -10.77 11.87
CA THR A 101 -8.09 -10.40 13.28
C THR A 101 -7.23 -9.21 13.71
N ASN A 102 -6.25 -8.82 12.91
CA ASN A 102 -5.18 -7.89 13.30
C ASN A 102 -4.66 -6.99 12.16
N GLU A 103 -5.30 -7.00 10.98
CA GLU A 103 -5.02 -6.05 9.90
C GLU A 103 -6.34 -5.64 9.21
N ASP A 104 -6.83 -4.44 9.53
CA ASP A 104 -8.06 -3.89 8.97
C ASP A 104 -7.71 -2.85 7.89
N VAL A 105 -8.02 -3.15 6.63
CA VAL A 105 -7.86 -2.22 5.49
C VAL A 105 -9.20 -2.01 4.77
N PRO A 106 -10.11 -1.19 5.33
CA PRO A 106 -11.41 -0.96 4.71
C PRO A 106 -11.27 -0.18 3.41
N VAL A 107 -11.92 -0.69 2.34
CA VAL A 107 -12.05 0.03 1.07
C VAL A 107 -13.38 0.77 1.05
N GLY A 108 -13.34 2.10 1.06
CA GLY A 108 -14.54 2.94 1.07
C GLY A 108 -15.31 2.92 -0.26
N TYR A 109 -14.60 3.06 -1.37
CA TYR A 109 -15.16 2.94 -2.72
C TYR A 109 -14.05 2.59 -3.72
N TYR A 110 -14.46 1.99 -4.83
CA TYR A 110 -13.64 1.79 -6.02
C TYR A 110 -14.53 2.02 -7.25
N GLU A 111 -13.93 2.52 -8.32
CA GLU A 111 -14.65 2.82 -9.56
C GLU A 111 -13.95 2.13 -10.72
N ILE A 112 -14.73 1.55 -11.63
CA ILE A 112 -14.25 0.93 -12.85
C ILE A 112 -14.98 1.60 -14.01
N TYR A 113 -14.20 2.26 -14.86
CA TYR A 113 -14.70 2.97 -16.04
C TYR A 113 -14.46 2.11 -17.28
N VAL A 114 -15.52 1.82 -18.03
CA VAL A 114 -15.48 1.06 -19.29
C VAL A 114 -16.10 1.91 -20.39
N GLN A 115 -15.45 1.98 -21.56
CA GLN A 115 -15.95 2.68 -22.75
C GLN A 115 -16.74 1.77 -23.67
#